data_AF-A0A1C6KH59-F1
#
_entry.id   AF-A0A1C6KH59-F1
#
_cell.length_a   1.000
_cell.length_b   1.000
_cell.length_c   1.000
_cell.angle_alpha   90.00
_cell.angle_beta   90.00
_cell.angle_gamma   90.00
#
_symmetry.space_group_name_H-M   'P 1'
#
loop_
_entity.id
_entity.type
_entity.pdbx_description
1 polymer ?
#
loop_
_entity_poly.entity_id
_entity_poly.type
_entity_poly.pdbx_seq_one_letter_code
_entity_poly.pdbx_strand_id
1 'polypeptide(L)'
;MKEYIKQVQEKQAVRSMIPMNFQMGFPVLKQKGQELLAIFPYYRTKVEDSQIHMSIPRFQAVVTYPSGRLVRVEDMKYNSRYQEVDFSAYPGSFSRGTGEHAAAYREAVERYLDRVGALLKQRSDQAEISAEQIGLMQEELFQIIEPFYTEYYRKLLEE
;
A
#
# COMPACT_ATOMS: atom_id res chain seq x y z
N MET A 1 3.56 12.44 5.22
CA MET A 1 3.01 11.09 4.92
C MET A 1 2.35 10.41 6.11
N LYS A 2 3.03 10.24 7.26
CA LYS A 2 2.44 9.57 8.45
C LYS A 2 1.09 10.16 8.91
N GLU A 3 0.95 11.49 8.90
CA GLU A 3 -0.32 12.15 9.22
C GLU A 3 -1.41 11.90 8.17
N TYR A 4 -1.03 11.85 6.89
CA TYR A 4 -1.95 11.56 5.78
C TYR A 4 -2.51 10.13 5.87
N ILE A 5 -1.63 9.16 6.15
CA ILE A 5 -1.98 7.76 6.44
C ILE A 5 -3.04 7.69 7.55
N LYS A 6 -2.82 8.40 8.66
CA LYS A 6 -3.76 8.45 9.79
C LYS A 6 -5.11 9.02 9.39
N GLN A 7 -5.12 10.14 8.66
CA GLN A 7 -6.37 10.76 8.16
C GLN A 7 -7.18 9.84 7.26
N VAL A 8 -6.53 9.00 6.44
CA VAL A 8 -7.22 8.02 5.59
C VAL A 8 -7.86 6.92 6.45
N GLN A 9 -7.14 6.39 7.45
CA GLN A 9 -7.66 5.36 8.36
C GLN A 9 -8.83 5.84 9.23
N GLU A 10 -8.93 7.14 9.49
CA GLU A 10 -9.99 7.72 10.31
C GLU A 10 -11.29 7.98 9.52
N LYS A 11 -11.28 7.87 8.19
CA LYS A 11 -12.48 8.08 7.36
C LYS A 11 -13.55 7.04 7.68
N GLN A 12 -14.76 7.52 7.93
CA GLN A 12 -15.91 6.67 8.27
C GLN A 12 -16.15 5.57 7.24
N ALA A 13 -16.11 5.89 5.94
CA ALA A 13 -16.35 4.91 4.88
C ALA A 13 -15.28 3.79 4.85
N VAL A 14 -14.03 4.11 5.17
CA VAL A 14 -12.96 3.11 5.32
C VAL A 14 -13.26 2.21 6.51
N ARG A 15 -13.57 2.81 7.67
CA ARG A 15 -13.91 2.08 8.90
C ARG A 15 -15.17 1.21 8.80
N SER A 16 -16.14 1.62 7.98
CA SER A 16 -17.39 0.88 7.81
C SER A 16 -17.29 -0.25 6.79
N MET A 17 -16.40 -0.13 5.80
CA MET A 17 -16.28 -1.12 4.72
C MET A 17 -15.15 -2.12 4.93
N ILE A 18 -14.06 -1.70 5.56
CA ILE A 18 -12.91 -2.56 5.80
C ILE A 18 -13.03 -3.18 7.18
N PRO A 19 -13.11 -4.53 7.30
CA PRO A 19 -13.23 -5.18 8.59
C PRO A 19 -12.02 -4.92 9.48
N MET A 20 -12.24 -4.83 10.80
CA MET A 20 -11.19 -4.45 11.77
C MET A 20 -9.99 -5.39 11.84
N ASN A 21 -10.12 -6.64 11.38
CA ASN A 21 -9.01 -7.60 11.33
C ASN A 21 -8.06 -7.38 10.13
N PHE A 22 -8.31 -6.38 9.31
CA PHE A 22 -7.41 -5.97 8.23
C PHE A 22 -6.49 -4.84 8.67
N GLN A 23 -5.23 -4.94 8.24
CA GLN A 23 -4.18 -3.97 8.47
C GLN A 23 -3.87 -3.24 7.16
N MET A 24 -3.66 -1.93 7.26
CA MET A 24 -3.29 -1.11 6.10
C MET A 24 -1.81 -1.34 5.75
N GLY A 25 -1.56 -1.64 4.48
CA GLY A 25 -0.23 -1.76 3.91
C GLY A 25 0.34 -0.42 3.44
N PHE A 26 1.51 -0.50 2.82
CA PHE A 26 2.16 0.67 2.23
C PHE A 26 1.34 1.16 1.02
N PRO A 27 1.08 2.48 0.91
CA PRO A 27 0.34 3.01 -0.21
C PRO A 27 1.15 2.87 -1.50
N VAL A 28 0.45 2.79 -2.63
CA VAL A 28 1.02 2.99 -3.97
C VAL A 28 0.54 4.33 -4.49
N LEU A 29 1.46 5.12 -5.07
CA LEU A 29 1.05 6.30 -5.82
C LEU A 29 0.83 5.96 -7.30
N LYS A 30 -0.24 6.53 -7.85
CA LYS A 30 -0.62 6.35 -9.25
C LYS A 30 -1.15 7.64 -9.84
N GLN A 31 -0.62 8.03 -10.98
CA GLN A 31 -1.13 9.17 -11.71
C GLN A 31 -2.38 8.79 -12.52
N LYS A 32 -3.45 9.56 -12.40
CA LYS A 32 -4.68 9.40 -13.18
C LYS A 32 -5.09 10.76 -13.75
N GLY A 33 -4.73 10.99 -15.00
CA GLY A 33 -4.87 12.31 -15.62
C GLY A 33 -4.05 13.36 -14.86
N GLN A 34 -4.73 14.40 -14.37
CA GLN A 34 -4.10 15.44 -13.56
C GLN A 34 -4.11 15.14 -12.04
N GLU A 35 -4.83 14.11 -11.60
CA GLU A 35 -4.87 13.74 -10.18
C GLU A 35 -3.77 12.72 -9.85
N LEU A 36 -3.18 12.87 -8.66
CA LEU A 36 -2.34 11.84 -8.05
C LEU A 36 -3.20 11.05 -7.07
N LEU A 37 -3.28 9.74 -7.26
CA LEU A 37 -4.01 8.84 -6.38
C LEU A 37 -3.03 8.13 -5.45
N ALA A 38 -3.42 8.01 -4.18
CA ALA A 38 -2.78 7.10 -3.23
C ALA A 38 -3.73 5.91 -2.98
N ILE A 39 -3.23 4.71 -3.24
CA ILE A 39 -3.97 3.46 -3.13
C ILE A 39 -3.42 2.70 -1.94
N PHE A 40 -4.25 2.51 -0.92
CA PHE A 40 -3.90 1.84 0.33
C PHE A 40 -4.45 0.41 0.32
N PRO A 41 -3.60 -0.63 0.17
CA PRO A 41 -4.02 -2.02 0.25
C PRO A 41 -4.22 -2.44 1.70
N TYR A 42 -5.11 -3.40 1.94
CA TYR A 42 -5.43 -3.92 3.26
C TYR A 42 -5.39 -5.45 3.26
N TYR A 43 -4.58 -6.03 4.15
CA TYR A 43 -4.34 -7.46 4.29
C TYR A 43 -4.60 -7.94 5.73
N ARG A 44 -4.72 -9.26 5.94
CA ARG A 44 -4.79 -9.86 7.28
C ARG A 44 -3.43 -10.40 7.67
N THR A 45 -3.19 -10.41 8.98
CA THR A 45 -2.06 -11.13 9.57
C THR A 45 -2.55 -12.17 10.57
N LYS A 46 -1.79 -13.24 10.73
CA LYS A 46 -2.01 -14.29 11.73
C LYS A 46 -0.67 -14.64 12.33
N VAL A 47 -0.60 -14.89 13.63
CA VAL A 47 0.63 -15.31 14.30
C VAL A 47 0.49 -16.77 14.69
N GLU A 48 1.39 -17.63 14.20
CA GLU A 48 1.46 -19.05 14.53
C GLU A 48 2.92 -19.46 14.69
N ASP A 49 3.25 -20.23 15.73
CA ASP A 49 4.61 -20.77 15.96
C ASP A 49 5.74 -19.73 15.86
N SER A 50 5.51 -18.52 16.37
CA SER A 50 6.44 -17.35 16.28
C SER A 50 6.67 -16.81 14.86
N GLN A 51 5.90 -17.26 13.88
CA GLN A 51 5.85 -16.74 12.52
C GLN A 51 4.62 -15.84 12.31
N ILE A 52 4.78 -14.80 11.51
CA ILE A 52 3.70 -13.93 11.06
C ILE A 52 3.31 -14.37 9.66
N HIS A 53 2.09 -14.86 9.53
CA HIS A 53 1.48 -15.20 8.27
C HIS A 53 0.71 -14.01 7.71
N MET A 54 0.84 -13.75 6.42
CA MET A 54 0.19 -12.61 5.75
C MET A 54 -0.67 -13.07 4.58
N SER A 55 -1.87 -12.50 4.46
CA SER A 55 -2.78 -12.76 3.32
C SER A 55 -2.49 -11.83 2.15
N ILE A 56 -2.92 -12.20 0.94
CA ILE A 56 -3.03 -11.22 -0.16
C ILE A 56 -3.98 -10.07 0.25
N PRO A 57 -3.72 -8.81 -0.14
CA PRO A 57 -4.59 -7.71 0.26
C PRO A 57 -5.94 -7.85 -0.44
N ARG A 58 -7.01 -7.80 0.33
CA ARG A 58 -8.38 -7.98 -0.17
C ARG A 58 -9.12 -6.66 -0.36
N PHE A 59 -8.85 -5.69 0.50
CA PHE A 59 -9.49 -4.38 0.39
C PHE A 59 -8.49 -3.35 -0.07
N GLN A 60 -8.97 -2.31 -0.75
CA GLN A 60 -8.17 -1.12 -1.02
C GLN A 60 -8.98 0.15 -0.81
N ALA A 61 -8.32 1.18 -0.29
CA ALA A 61 -8.87 2.53 -0.24
C ALA A 61 -8.09 3.43 -1.20
N VAL A 62 -8.78 4.06 -2.14
CA VAL A 62 -8.21 4.99 -3.11
C VAL A 62 -8.60 6.40 -2.71
N VAL A 63 -7.62 7.27 -2.53
CA VAL A 63 -7.81 8.67 -2.16
C VAL A 63 -7.03 9.56 -3.12
N THR A 64 -7.54 10.76 -3.40
CA THR A 64 -6.76 11.76 -4.14
C THR A 64 -5.78 12.45 -3.22
N TYR A 65 -4.61 12.77 -3.74
CA TYR A 65 -3.56 13.50 -3.06
C TYR A 65 -3.39 14.91 -3.66
N PRO A 66 -3.11 15.96 -2.85
CA PRO A 66 -2.98 15.99 -1.39
C PRO A 66 -4.32 16.07 -0.65
N SER A 67 -5.44 16.25 -1.35
CA SER A 67 -6.71 16.60 -0.70
C SER A 67 -7.23 15.56 0.29
N GLY A 68 -6.77 14.32 0.18
CA GLY A 68 -7.25 13.21 0.99
C GLY A 68 -8.71 12.86 0.69
N ARG A 69 -9.28 13.35 -0.42
CA ARG A 69 -10.65 13.03 -0.81
C ARG A 69 -10.72 11.53 -1.14
N LEU A 70 -11.62 10.82 -0.47
CA LEU A 70 -11.85 9.42 -0.78
C LEU A 70 -12.50 9.30 -2.15
N VAL A 71 -11.86 8.55 -3.03
CA VAL A 71 -12.36 8.24 -4.37
C VAL A 71 -13.25 7.00 -4.29
N ARG A 72 -12.74 5.93 -3.67
CA ARG A 72 -13.46 4.66 -3.50
C ARG A 72 -12.80 3.78 -2.45
N VAL A 73 -13.58 2.84 -1.94
CA VAL A 73 -13.09 1.69 -1.18
C VAL A 73 -13.62 0.44 -1.90
N GLU A 74 -12.77 -0.54 -2.12
CA GLU A 74 -13.11 -1.71 -2.95
C GLU A 74 -12.77 -3.00 -2.20
N ASP A 75 -13.63 -4.01 -2.38
CA ASP A 75 -13.35 -5.40 -2.02
C ASP A 75 -12.94 -6.15 -3.30
N MET A 76 -11.66 -6.47 -3.39
CA MET A 76 -11.03 -7.09 -4.56
C MET A 76 -11.57 -8.49 -4.84
N LYS A 77 -12.26 -9.12 -3.87
CA LYS A 77 -12.99 -10.38 -4.10
C LYS A 77 -14.03 -10.27 -5.23
N TYR A 78 -14.61 -9.08 -5.42
CA TYR A 78 -15.61 -8.85 -6.47
C TYR A 78 -15.02 -8.26 -7.75
N ASN A 79 -13.71 -8.03 -7.81
CA ASN A 79 -13.04 -7.54 -9.01
C ASN A 79 -12.71 -8.73 -9.92
N SER A 80 -13.14 -8.67 -11.18
CA SER A 80 -12.95 -9.75 -12.16
C SER A 80 -11.48 -10.12 -12.37
N ARG A 81 -10.56 -9.17 -12.20
CA ARG A 81 -9.10 -9.37 -12.34
C ARG A 81 -8.48 -10.24 -11.25
N TYR A 82 -9.20 -10.45 -10.15
CA TYR A 82 -8.74 -11.17 -8.97
C TYR A 82 -9.62 -12.39 -8.64
N GLN A 83 -10.43 -12.88 -9.59
CA GLN A 83 -11.30 -14.04 -9.39
C GLN A 83 -10.56 -15.32 -9.02
N GLU A 84 -9.32 -15.47 -9.51
CA GLU A 84 -8.46 -16.63 -9.23
C GLU A 84 -7.69 -16.51 -7.91
N VAL A 85 -7.80 -15.38 -7.21
CA VAL A 85 -7.05 -15.14 -5.97
C VAL A 85 -7.83 -15.70 -4.78
N ASP A 86 -7.23 -16.65 -4.07
CA ASP A 86 -7.73 -17.09 -2.78
C ASP A 86 -7.34 -16.09 -1.68
N PHE A 87 -8.23 -15.14 -1.41
CA PHE A 87 -8.07 -14.17 -0.30
C PHE A 87 -8.18 -14.79 1.10
N SER A 88 -8.55 -16.08 1.21
CA SER A 88 -8.58 -16.79 2.48
C SER A 88 -7.20 -17.31 2.89
N ALA A 89 -6.32 -17.56 1.90
CA ALA A 89 -4.98 -18.08 2.09
C ALA A 89 -4.02 -17.06 2.73
N TYR A 90 -3.00 -17.61 3.41
CA TYR A 90 -1.87 -16.87 3.96
C TYR A 90 -0.56 -17.36 3.32
N PRO A 91 -0.31 -17.00 2.05
CA PRO A 91 0.82 -17.54 1.30
C PRO A 91 2.19 -17.06 1.81
N GLY A 92 2.23 -15.94 2.53
CA GLY A 92 3.46 -15.45 3.15
C GLY A 92 3.64 -16.01 4.55
N SER A 93 4.83 -16.57 4.84
CA SER A 93 5.33 -16.73 6.21
C SER A 93 6.52 -15.81 6.42
N PHE A 94 6.45 -15.01 7.47
CA PHE A 94 7.47 -14.03 7.82
C PHE A 94 7.96 -14.29 9.25
N SER A 95 9.25 -14.58 9.41
CA SER A 95 9.90 -14.32 10.69
C SER A 95 10.21 -12.83 10.73
N ARG A 96 9.76 -12.09 11.75
CA ARG A 96 10.30 -10.75 12.03
C ARG A 96 11.81 -10.89 12.13
N GLY A 97 12.52 -10.53 11.06
CA GLY A 97 13.98 -10.64 11.03
C GLY A 97 14.54 -9.98 12.28
N THR A 98 15.32 -10.72 13.06
CA THR A 98 16.01 -10.17 14.22
C THR A 98 17.37 -9.63 13.79
N GLY A 99 17.81 -8.50 14.36
CA GLY A 99 19.13 -7.92 14.07
C GLY A 99 19.18 -7.06 12.80
N GLU A 100 20.23 -7.21 12.00
CA GLU A 100 20.55 -6.34 10.85
C GLU A 100 19.46 -6.28 9.78
N HIS A 101 18.74 -7.39 9.56
CA HIS A 101 17.62 -7.45 8.61
C HIS A 101 16.44 -6.54 9.00
N ALA A 102 16.16 -6.40 10.30
CA ALA A 102 15.12 -5.46 10.76
C ALA A 102 15.57 -4.00 10.69
N ALA A 103 16.87 -3.73 10.81
CA ALA A 103 17.41 -2.39 10.65
C ALA A 103 17.37 -1.96 9.18
N ALA A 104 17.84 -2.83 8.26
CA ALA A 104 17.78 -2.60 6.83
C ALA A 104 16.34 -2.41 6.32
N TYR A 105 15.40 -3.22 6.81
CA TYR A 105 13.98 -3.06 6.49
C TYR A 105 13.42 -1.72 6.98
N ARG A 106 13.72 -1.32 8.23
CA ARG A 106 13.28 -0.03 8.75
C ARG A 106 13.83 1.13 7.94
N GLU A 107 15.11 1.08 7.59
CA GLU A 107 15.75 2.12 6.78
C GLU A 107 15.12 2.19 5.38
N ALA A 108 14.84 1.04 4.75
CA ALA A 108 14.15 1.00 3.46
C ALA A 108 12.75 1.62 3.54
N VAL A 109 11.97 1.28 4.58
CA VAL A 109 10.65 1.86 4.84
C VAL A 109 10.72 3.37 5.05
N GLU A 110 11.69 3.85 5.83
CA GLU A 110 11.87 5.28 6.06
C GLU A 110 12.23 6.02 4.77
N ARG A 111 13.20 5.51 3.99
CA ARG A 111 13.56 6.07 2.68
C ARG A 111 12.35 6.14 1.74
N TYR A 112 11.55 5.08 1.70
CA TYR A 112 10.33 5.04 0.91
C TYR A 112 9.34 6.12 1.36
N LEU A 113 9.04 6.19 2.65
CA LEU A 113 8.09 7.18 3.18
C LEU A 113 8.57 8.62 2.98
N ASP A 114 9.87 8.85 3.06
CA ASP A 114 10.49 10.16 2.81
C ASP A 114 10.45 10.53 1.33
N ARG A 115 10.78 9.60 0.42
CA ARG A 115 10.67 9.84 -1.03
C ARG A 115 9.24 10.12 -1.42
N VAL A 116 8.31 9.30 -0.95
CA VAL A 116 6.89 9.56 -1.20
C VAL A 116 6.58 10.95 -0.63
N GLY A 117 6.93 11.24 0.62
CA GLY A 117 6.78 12.57 1.23
C GLY A 117 7.37 13.74 0.42
N ALA A 118 8.50 13.55 -0.25
CA ALA A 118 9.15 14.56 -1.09
C ALA A 118 8.40 14.78 -2.41
N LEU A 119 7.99 13.71 -3.10
CA LEU A 119 7.15 13.78 -4.30
C LEU A 119 5.81 14.44 -3.98
N LEU A 120 5.27 14.11 -2.81
CA LEU A 120 4.06 14.72 -2.27
C LEU A 120 4.22 16.23 -2.01
N LYS A 121 5.38 16.69 -1.52
CA LYS A 121 5.66 18.12 -1.33
C LYS A 121 5.74 18.84 -2.67
N GLN A 122 6.47 18.28 -3.63
CA GLN A 122 6.58 18.83 -4.99
C GLN A 122 5.21 19.05 -5.65
N ARG A 123 4.30 18.07 -5.52
CA ARG A 123 2.93 18.21 -6.07
C ARG A 123 2.10 19.28 -5.37
N SER A 124 2.31 19.47 -4.07
CA SER A 124 1.65 20.54 -3.30
C SER A 124 2.10 21.93 -3.76
N ASP A 125 3.35 22.02 -4.19
CA ASP A 125 3.95 23.22 -4.80
C ASP A 125 3.60 23.35 -6.31
N GLN A 126 2.58 22.63 -6.77
CA GLN A 126 2.09 22.60 -8.17
C GLN A 126 3.10 22.11 -9.21
N ALA A 127 4.23 21.52 -8.80
CA ALA A 127 5.15 20.89 -9.72
C ALA A 127 4.55 19.60 -10.33
N GLU A 128 4.90 19.32 -11.58
CA GLU A 128 4.60 18.03 -12.18
C GLU A 128 5.50 16.95 -11.59
N ILE A 129 4.90 15.81 -11.23
CA ILE A 129 5.64 14.60 -10.88
C ILE A 129 5.91 13.86 -12.19
N SER A 130 7.18 13.54 -12.45
CA SER A 130 7.57 12.81 -13.65
C SER A 130 7.29 11.31 -13.51
N ALA A 131 7.13 10.61 -14.64
CA ALA A 131 6.99 9.16 -14.67
C ALA A 131 8.22 8.45 -14.05
N GLU A 132 9.42 9.01 -14.23
CA GLU A 132 10.66 8.51 -13.64
C GLU A 132 10.62 8.54 -12.11
N GLN A 133 10.11 9.63 -11.53
CA GLN A 133 9.95 9.75 -10.09
C GLN A 133 8.96 8.72 -9.52
N ILE A 134 7.88 8.44 -10.25
CA ILE A 134 6.92 7.39 -9.89
C ILE A 134 7.58 6.01 -10.01
N GLY A 135 8.37 5.76 -11.06
CA GLY A 135 9.10 4.51 -11.26
C GLY A 135 10.08 4.20 -10.13
N LEU A 136 10.92 5.18 -9.74
CA LEU A 136 11.86 5.02 -8.62
C LEU A 136 11.16 4.67 -7.30
N MET A 137 10.01 5.29 -7.05
CA MET A 137 9.20 4.98 -5.87
C MET A 137 8.65 3.54 -5.92
N GLN A 138 8.23 3.06 -7.09
CA GLN A 138 7.76 1.68 -7.26
C GLN A 138 8.89 0.67 -7.05
N GLU A 139 10.09 0.96 -7.55
CA GLU A 139 11.27 0.12 -7.31
C GLU A 139 11.59 0.00 -5.81
N GLU A 140 11.58 1.11 -5.08
CA GLU A 140 11.80 1.11 -3.63
C GLU A 140 10.68 0.34 -2.90
N LEU A 141 9.43 0.48 -3.32
CA LEU A 141 8.31 -0.29 -2.77
C LEU A 141 8.54 -1.79 -2.97
N PHE A 142 8.98 -2.22 -4.16
CA PHE A 142 9.27 -3.62 -4.47
C PHE A 142 10.46 -4.20 -3.68
N GLN A 143 11.32 -3.36 -3.13
CA GLN A 143 12.37 -3.79 -2.20
C GLN A 143 11.87 -3.99 -0.76
N ILE A 144 10.70 -3.43 -0.43
CA ILE A 144 10.13 -3.43 0.93
C ILE A 144 9.02 -4.47 1.07
N ILE A 145 8.18 -4.60 0.04
CA ILE A 145 7.09 -5.56 0.08
C ILE A 145 7.61 -6.98 -0.09
N GLU A 146 6.89 -7.93 0.52
CA GLU A 146 7.20 -9.34 0.35
C GLU A 146 7.06 -9.78 -1.12
N PRO A 147 7.94 -10.67 -1.63
CA PRO A 147 7.93 -11.09 -3.03
C PRO A 147 6.58 -11.64 -3.52
N PHE A 148 5.81 -12.29 -2.64
CA PHE A 148 4.49 -12.82 -2.99
C PHE A 148 3.45 -11.70 -3.23
N TYR A 149 3.72 -10.47 -2.79
CA TYR A 149 2.90 -9.30 -3.11
C TYR A 149 3.24 -8.67 -4.45
N THR A 150 4.39 -8.96 -5.07
CA THR A 150 4.84 -8.28 -6.29
C THR A 150 3.79 -8.34 -7.40
N GLU A 151 3.21 -9.52 -7.66
CA GLU A 151 2.18 -9.69 -8.68
C GLU A 151 0.88 -8.93 -8.37
N TYR A 152 0.50 -8.85 -7.09
CA TYR A 152 -0.66 -8.05 -6.67
C TYR A 152 -0.43 -6.56 -6.98
N TYR A 153 0.74 -6.03 -6.61
CA TYR A 153 1.06 -4.62 -6.81
C TYR A 153 1.24 -4.27 -8.30
N ARG A 154 1.78 -5.18 -9.12
CA ARG A 154 1.84 -5.02 -10.58
C ARG A 154 0.44 -4.87 -11.19
N LYS A 155 -0.49 -5.79 -10.87
CA LYS A 155 -1.88 -5.71 -11.34
C LYS A 155 -2.58 -4.41 -10.94
N LEU A 156 -2.25 -3.87 -9.76
CA LEU A 156 -2.79 -2.61 -9.25
C LEU A 156 -2.25 -1.40 -10.02
N LEU A 157 -1.02 -1.46 -10.50
CA LEU A 157 -0.41 -0.41 -11.32
C LEU A 157 -0.94 -0.37 -12.76
N GLU A 158 -1.43 -1.48 -13.30
CA GLU A 158 -2.02 -1.59 -14.65
C GLU A 158 -3.45 -0.99 -14.78
N GLU A 159 -4.12 -0.66 -13.66
CA GLU A 159 -5.46 -0.03 -13.61
C GLU A 159 -5.57 1.40 -14.21
#